data_AF-A0A925PDK7-F1
#
_entry.id   AF-A0A925PDK7-F1
#
_cell.length_a   1.000
_cell.length_b   1.000
_cell.length_c   1.000
_cell.angle_alpha   90.00
_cell.angle_beta   90.00
_cell.angle_gamma   90.00
#
_symmetry.space_group_name_H-M   'P 1'
#
loop_
_entity.id
_entity.type
_entity.pdbx_description
1 polymer ?
#
loop_
_entity_poly.entity_id
_entity_poly.type
_entity_poly.pdbx_seq_one_letter_code
_entity_poly.pdbx_strand_id
1 'polypeptide(L)' 'MSATSSPVIIPSPLYSFDQEHDACGVGFIAKMTGERSYDVLNRALTALKALAHRGAIDADAVTGDGAGVLTQLPVEFFKD' A
#
# COMPACT_ATOMS: atom_id res chain seq x y z
N MET A 1 61.45 -7.54 -5.83
CA MET A 1 60.10 -8.12 -5.66
C MET A 1 59.17 -6.97 -5.29
N SER A 2 58.57 -6.33 -6.29
CA SER A 2 57.68 -5.18 -6.08
C SER A 2 56.25 -5.70 -5.96
N ALA A 3 55.70 -5.68 -4.76
CA ALA A 3 54.30 -6.04 -4.52
C ALA A 3 53.42 -4.86 -4.92
N THR A 4 52.83 -4.92 -6.11
CA THR A 4 51.76 -4.00 -6.50
C THR A 4 50.45 -4.50 -5.89
N SER A 5 50.09 -4.00 -4.70
CA SER A 5 48.77 -4.20 -4.15
C SER A 5 47.79 -3.21 -4.80
N SER A 6 47.08 -3.63 -5.84
CA SER A 6 45.97 -2.86 -6.38
C SER A 6 44.90 -2.68 -5.29
N PRO A 7 44.31 -1.47 -5.14
CA PRO A 7 43.28 -1.26 -4.13
C PRO A 7 42.05 -2.08 -4.47
N VAL A 8 41.57 -2.87 -3.51
CA VAL A 8 40.27 -3.54 -3.59
C VAL A 8 39.20 -2.47 -3.39
N ILE A 9 38.51 -2.09 -4.48
CA ILE A 9 37.34 -1.23 -4.38
C ILE A 9 36.21 -2.07 -3.81
N ILE A 10 35.87 -1.84 -2.54
CA ILE A 10 34.63 -2.35 -1.97
C ILE A 10 33.52 -1.44 -2.50
N PRO A 11 32.56 -1.96 -3.29
CA PRO A 11 31.45 -1.16 -3.76
C PRO A 11 30.71 -0.59 -2.56
N SER A 12 30.38 0.70 -2.62
CA SER A 12 29.43 1.29 -1.69
C SER A 12 28.13 0.46 -1.69
N PRO A 13 27.50 0.21 -0.53
CA PRO A 13 26.24 -0.51 -0.50
C PRO A 13 25.21 0.21 -1.38
N LEU A 14 24.41 -0.56 -2.13
CA LEU A 14 23.33 -0.03 -2.97
C LEU A 14 22.18 0.60 -2.14
N TYR A 15 22.20 0.38 -0.83
CA TYR A 15 21.22 0.91 0.10
C TYR A 15 21.53 2.37 0.48
N SER A 16 20.51 3.22 0.42
CA SER A 16 20.58 4.63 0.81
C SER A 16 19.37 4.98 1.68
N PHE A 17 19.62 5.52 2.87
CA PHE A 17 18.57 5.77 3.88
C PHE A 17 17.55 6.82 3.42
N ASP A 18 17.96 7.77 2.58
CA ASP A 18 17.09 8.76 1.95
C ASP A 18 16.13 8.17 0.90
N GLN A 19 16.33 6.91 0.50
CA GLN A 19 15.48 6.20 -0.47
C GLN A 19 14.48 5.23 0.20
N GLU A 20 14.43 5.18 1.53
CA GLU A 20 13.48 4.33 2.24
C GLU A 20 12.09 4.95 2.27
N HIS A 21 11.08 4.23 1.77
CA HIS A 21 9.70 4.69 1.67
C HIS A 21 8.73 3.58 2.08
N ASP A 22 7.74 3.92 2.90
CA ASP A 22 6.63 3.01 3.22
C ASP A 22 5.77 2.76 1.98
N ALA A 23 5.53 1.48 1.67
CA ALA A 23 4.71 1.04 0.56
C ALA A 23 3.20 1.01 0.88
N CYS A 24 2.77 1.14 2.14
CA CYS A 24 1.35 0.97 2.47
C CYS A 24 0.58 2.30 2.63
N GLY A 25 -0.69 2.31 2.19
CA GLY A 25 -1.62 3.42 2.36
C GLY A 25 -2.82 3.05 3.23
N VAL A 26 -3.20 3.94 4.15
CA VAL A 26 -4.38 3.79 5.02
C VAL A 26 -5.19 5.09 5.04
N GLY A 27 -6.49 4.98 5.29
CA GLY A 27 -7.39 6.13 5.36
C GLY A 27 -8.76 5.75 5.91
N PHE A 28 -9.62 6.76 6.13
CA PHE A 28 -11.00 6.56 6.58
C PHE A 28 -11.93 7.56 5.91
N ILE A 29 -13.22 7.22 5.86
CA ILE A 29 -14.28 8.09 5.37
C ILE A 29 -15.43 8.02 6.35
N ALA A 30 -15.96 9.18 6.73
CA ALA A 30 -17.10 9.30 7.61
C ALA A 30 -18.10 10.32 7.06
N LYS A 31 -19.39 10.02 7.19
CA LYS A 31 -20.45 10.98 6.90
C LYS A 31 -20.75 11.76 8.18
N MET A 32 -20.51 13.07 8.17
CA MET A 32 -20.68 13.91 9.37
C MET A 32 -22.12 13.92 9.91
N THR A 33 -23.11 13.66 9.05
CA THR A 33 -24.52 13.57 9.46
C THR A 33 -24.84 12.29 10.23
N GLY A 34 -23.94 11.29 10.23
CA GLY A 34 -24.16 9.97 10.85
C GLY A 34 -25.09 9.05 10.07
N GLU A 35 -25.72 9.52 9.00
CA GLU A 35 -26.60 8.69 8.17
C GLU A 35 -25.81 7.59 7.44
N ARG A 36 -26.31 6.36 7.51
CA ARG A 36 -25.75 5.22 6.79
C ARG A 36 -26.08 5.34 5.29
N SER A 37 -25.07 5.16 4.44
CA SER A 37 -25.25 5.17 3.00
C SER A 37 -24.17 4.34 2.30
N TYR A 38 -24.56 3.66 1.22
CA TYR A 38 -23.63 2.96 0.34
C TYR A 38 -22.61 3.89 -0.34
N ASP A 39 -22.90 5.20 -0.44
CA ASP A 39 -21.96 6.21 -0.96
C ASP A 39 -20.62 6.21 -0.19
N VAL A 40 -20.64 5.98 1.12
CA VAL A 40 -19.41 5.91 1.93
C VAL A 40 -18.52 4.76 1.47
N LEU A 41 -19.10 3.59 1.18
CA LEU A 41 -18.36 2.43 0.67
C LEU A 41 -17.83 2.70 -0.74
N ASN A 42 -18.62 3.28 -1.64
CA ASN A 42 -18.18 3.65 -2.99
C ASN A 42 -16.97 4.59 -2.97
N ARG A 43 -17.00 5.60 -2.09
CA ARG A 43 -15.86 6.51 -1.90
C ARG A 43 -14.64 5.78 -1.35
N ALA A 44 -14.82 4.86 -0.42
CA ALA A 44 -13.70 4.09 0.15
C ALA A 44 -13.04 3.19 -0.91
N LEU A 45 -13.84 2.52 -1.74
CA LEU A 45 -13.33 1.72 -2.87
C LEU A 45 -12.62 2.58 -3.93
N THR A 46 -13.10 3.80 -4.16
CA THR A 46 -12.44 4.75 -5.07
C THR A 46 -11.09 5.19 -4.52
N ALA A 47 -11.01 5.49 -3.22
CA ALA A 47 -9.76 5.83 -2.56
C ALA A 47 -8.76 4.65 -2.58
N LEU A 48 -9.21 3.42 -2.31
CA LEU A 48 -8.35 2.23 -2.39
C LEU A 48 -7.74 2.05 -3.78
N LYS A 49 -8.52 2.24 -4.86
CA LYS A 49 -7.99 2.17 -6.23
C LYS A 49 -6.90 3.21 -6.48
N ALA A 50 -7.03 4.40 -5.90
CA ALA A 50 -6.01 5.44 -6.01
C ALA A 50 -4.71 5.09 -5.27
N LEU A 51 -4.73 4.17 -4.30
CA LEU A 51 -3.57 3.70 -3.55
C LEU A 51 -2.81 2.55 -4.23
N ALA A 52 -3.30 2.04 -5.37
CA ALA A 52 -2.70 0.88 -6.04
C ALA A 52 -1.21 1.07 -6.38
N HIS A 53 -0.77 2.30 -6.67
CA HIS A 53 0.62 2.63 -6.95
C HIS A 53 1.57 2.46 -5.75
N ARG A 54 1.03 2.31 -4.53
CA ARG A 54 1.82 2.08 -3.33
C ARG A 54 1.89 0.59 -2.98
N GLY A 55 0.87 -0.20 -3.35
CA GLY A 55 0.86 -1.64 -3.09
C GLY A 55 1.92 -2.39 -3.89
N ALA A 56 2.41 -3.51 -3.34
CA ALA A 56 3.19 -4.45 -4.13
C ALA A 56 2.30 -5.08 -5.22
N ILE A 57 2.87 -5.22 -6.41
CA ILE A 57 2.25 -5.88 -7.55
C ILE A 57 3.14 -7.07 -7.91
N ASP A 58 2.55 -8.25 -8.02
CA ASP A 58 3.26 -9.46 -8.41
C ASP A 58 3.60 -9.43 -9.91
N ALA A 59 4.43 -10.38 -10.36
CA ALA A 59 4.90 -10.45 -11.74
C ALA A 59 3.79 -10.62 -12.79
N ASP A 60 2.59 -11.06 -12.39
CA ASP A 60 1.43 -11.18 -13.27
C ASP A 60 0.72 -9.85 -13.55
N ALA A 61 1.12 -8.76 -12.88
CA ALA A 61 0.51 -7.43 -12.93
C ALA A 61 -0.98 -7.38 -12.52
N VAL A 62 -1.49 -8.43 -11.85
CA VAL A 62 -2.89 -8.57 -11.43
C VAL A 62 -2.98 -8.82 -9.93
N THR A 63 -2.08 -9.63 -9.38
CA THR A 63 -2.03 -10.01 -7.98
C THR A 63 -1.28 -8.95 -7.17
N GLY A 64 -1.76 -8.69 -5.95
CA GLY A 64 -1.09 -7.84 -4.97
C GLY A 64 -1.23 -8.41 -3.57
N ASP A 65 -0.42 -7.92 -2.63
CA ASP A 65 -0.31 -8.48 -1.27
C ASP A 65 -1.62 -8.42 -0.47
N GLY A 66 -2.43 -7.38 -0.69
CA GLY A 66 -3.74 -7.25 -0.06
C GLY A 66 -4.30 -5.83 -0.06
N ALA A 67 -5.62 -5.73 -0.09
CA ALA A 67 -6.37 -4.50 0.13
C ALA A 67 -7.68 -4.82 0.87
N GLY A 68 -8.20 -3.88 1.66
CA GLY A 68 -9.41 -4.12 2.44
C GLY A 68 -10.11 -2.85 2.89
N VAL A 69 -11.41 -2.99 3.15
CA VAL A 69 -12.25 -1.98 3.79
C VAL A 69 -12.89 -2.56 5.04
N LEU A 70 -12.90 -1.79 6.12
CA LEU A 70 -13.68 -2.07 7.31
C LEU A 70 -14.93 -1.18 7.31
N THR A 71 -16.10 -1.76 7.49
CA THR A 71 -17.38 -1.04 7.58
C THR A 71 -18.13 -1.41 8.85
N GLN A 72 -19.21 -0.68 9.14
CA GLN A 72 -20.24 -1.18 10.06
C GLN A 72 -20.90 -2.42 9.48
N LEU A 73 -21.40 -3.32 10.33
CA LEU A 73 -22.14 -4.51 9.90
C LEU A 73 -23.43 -4.08 9.16
N PRO A 74 -23.60 -4.45 7.87
CA PRO A 74 -24.81 -4.14 7.11
C PRO A 74 -25.93 -5.11 7.52
N VAL A 75 -26.55 -4.87 8.68
CA VAL A 75 -27.54 -5.79 9.29
C VAL A 75 -28.66 -6.18 8.31
N GLU A 76 -29.20 -5.22 7.54
CA GLU A 76 -30.27 -5.51 6.58
C GLU A 76 -29.87 -6.50 5.47
N PHE A 77 -28.58 -6.58 5.12
CA PHE A 77 -28.09 -7.56 4.13
C PHE A 77 -28.03 -8.99 4.68
N PHE A 78 -27.87 -9.15 6.01
CA PHE A 78 -27.73 -10.45 6.67
C PHE A 78 -29.03 -10.96 7.32
N LYS A 79 -30.14 -10.26 7.13
CA LYS A 79 -31.44 -10.61 7.74
C LYS A 79 -32.24 -11.65 6.94
N ASP A 80 -31.81 -11.96 5.72
CA ASP A 80 -32.34 -13.02 4.85
C ASP A 80 -31.39 -14.23 4.82
#